data_AF-A0A9D9QRV5-F1
#
_entry.id   AF-A0A9D9QRV5-F1
#
_cell.length_a   1.000
_cell.length_b   1.000
_cell.length_c   1.000
_cell.angle_alpha   90.00
_cell.angle_beta   90.00
_cell.angle_gamma   90.00
#
_symmetry.space_group_name_H-M   'P 1'
#
loop_
_entity.id
_entity.type
_entity.pdbx_description
1 polymer ?
#
loop_
_entity_poly.entity_id
_entity_poly.type
_entity_poly.pdbx_seq_one_letter_code
_entity_poly.pdbx_strand_id
1 'polypeptide(L)'
;MGGIADPALRARLLEFLDGDEAAYPRLLEQQFPRIAAKVVELWGTAEFDHYLEGLMVSDRPDRQGFPPDVAMEIFRLSMVHGALGLSSKISGTGWAGIDDGELYRKSMNRG
;
A
#
# COMPACT_ATOMS: atom_id res chain seq x y z
N MET A 1 -21.50 -13.75 0.97
CA MET A 1 -21.98 -12.44 0.50
C MET A 1 -20.78 -11.52 0.41
N GLY A 2 -20.07 -11.53 -0.71
CA GLY A 2 -18.93 -10.63 -0.94
C GLY A 2 -19.47 -9.22 -1.09
N GLY A 3 -19.08 -8.31 -0.18
CA GLY A 3 -19.36 -6.89 -0.33
C GLY A 3 -18.87 -6.45 -1.70
N ILE A 4 -19.75 -5.78 -2.44
CA ILE A 4 -19.52 -5.41 -3.83
C ILE A 4 -18.42 -4.36 -3.83
N ALA A 5 -17.17 -4.82 -3.96
CA ALA A 5 -16.05 -4.01 -4.40
C ALA A 5 -16.53 -3.17 -5.58
N ASP A 6 -16.43 -1.85 -5.48
CA ASP A 6 -16.92 -0.96 -6.52
C ASP A 6 -16.17 -1.31 -7.82
N PRO A 7 -16.86 -1.77 -8.87
CA PRO A 7 -16.18 -2.30 -10.06
C PRO A 7 -15.39 -1.22 -10.79
N ALA A 8 -15.76 0.05 -10.65
CA ALA A 8 -14.99 1.16 -11.20
C ALA A 8 -13.72 1.41 -10.36
N LEU A 9 -13.79 1.33 -9.03
CA LEU A 9 -12.62 1.40 -8.15
C LEU A 9 -11.62 0.27 -8.46
N ARG A 10 -12.12 -0.96 -8.60
CA ARG A 10 -11.31 -2.11 -8.99
C ARG A 10 -10.62 -1.90 -10.34
N ALA A 11 -11.35 -1.41 -11.33
CA ALA A 11 -10.78 -1.15 -12.66
C ALA A 11 -9.66 -0.11 -12.62
N ARG A 12 -9.84 0.99 -11.87
CA ARG A 12 -8.81 2.02 -11.69
C ARG A 12 -7.56 1.46 -11.01
N LEU A 13 -7.72 0.70 -9.92
CA LEU A 13 -6.59 0.06 -9.23
C LEU A 13 -5.83 -0.90 -10.15
N LEU A 14 -6.53 -1.72 -10.92
CA LEU A 14 -5.87 -2.61 -11.88
C LEU A 14 -5.16 -1.85 -13.00
N GLU A 15 -5.75 -0.77 -13.51
CA GLU A 15 -5.11 0.10 -14.51
C GLU A 15 -3.78 0.66 -13.99
N PHE A 16 -3.73 1.05 -12.72
CA PHE A 16 -2.51 1.54 -12.07
C PHE A 16 -1.44 0.47 -11.83
N LEU A 17 -1.87 -0.79 -11.71
CA LEU A 17 -1.02 -1.94 -11.48
C LEU A 17 -0.63 -2.65 -12.80
N ASP A 18 -0.83 -2.01 -13.95
CA ASP A 18 -0.61 -2.60 -15.29
C ASP A 18 -1.43 -3.90 -15.52
N GLY A 19 -2.58 -4.02 -14.83
CA GLY A 19 -3.43 -5.22 -14.86
C GLY A 19 -2.97 -6.36 -13.96
N ASP A 20 -1.96 -6.17 -13.11
CA ASP A 20 -1.47 -7.21 -12.20
C ASP A 20 -2.45 -7.47 -11.03
N GLU A 21 -3.22 -8.55 -11.16
CA GLU A 21 -4.13 -9.01 -10.10
C GLU A 21 -3.42 -9.56 -8.85
N ALA A 22 -2.13 -9.88 -8.91
CA ALA A 22 -1.35 -10.31 -7.75
C ALA A 22 -0.88 -9.11 -6.91
N ALA A 23 -0.71 -7.96 -7.55
CA ALA A 23 -0.45 -6.68 -6.88
C ALA A 23 -1.72 -6.01 -6.35
N TYR A 24 -2.91 -6.49 -6.74
CA TYR A 24 -4.19 -5.91 -6.35
C TYR A 24 -4.43 -5.98 -4.83
N PRO A 25 -4.72 -4.84 -4.16
CA PRO A 25 -4.86 -4.79 -2.71
C PRO A 25 -6.27 -5.22 -2.26
N ARG A 26 -6.54 -6.54 -2.30
CA ARG A 26 -7.85 -7.13 -1.98
C ARG A 26 -8.24 -6.90 -0.53
N LEU A 27 -7.31 -7.03 0.41
CA LEU A 27 -7.61 -6.91 1.84
C LEU A 27 -7.81 -5.46 2.24
N LEU A 28 -7.04 -4.55 1.67
CA LEU A 28 -7.21 -3.11 1.84
C LEU A 28 -8.59 -2.65 1.36
N GLU A 29 -9.02 -3.10 0.18
CA GLU A 29 -10.35 -2.77 -0.33
C GLU A 29 -11.46 -3.34 0.57
N GLN A 30 -11.33 -4.60 1.01
CA GLN A 30 -12.36 -5.26 1.80
C GLN A 30 -12.46 -4.72 3.24
N GLN A 31 -11.33 -4.48 3.89
CA GLN A 31 -11.27 -4.06 5.29
C GLN A 31 -11.30 -2.54 5.44
N PHE A 32 -10.71 -1.82 4.48
CA PHE A 32 -10.52 -0.37 4.52
C PHE A 32 -10.93 0.31 3.19
N PRO A 33 -12.20 0.19 2.76
CA PRO A 33 -12.67 0.72 1.47
C PRO A 33 -12.46 2.24 1.34
N ARG A 34 -12.47 2.98 2.46
CA ARG A 34 -12.16 4.42 2.49
C ARG A 34 -10.72 4.72 2.13
N ILE A 35 -9.78 3.86 2.52
CA ILE A 35 -8.36 3.99 2.19
C ILE A 35 -8.16 3.66 0.72
N ALA A 36 -8.76 2.56 0.23
CA ALA A 36 -8.70 2.20 -1.18
C ALA A 36 -9.24 3.30 -2.10
N ALA A 37 -10.36 3.95 -1.73
CA ALA A 37 -10.88 5.11 -2.46
C ALA A 37 -9.89 6.28 -2.47
N LYS A 38 -9.26 6.59 -1.33
CA LYS A 38 -8.24 7.64 -1.24
C LYS A 38 -6.97 7.32 -2.03
N VAL A 39 -6.56 6.05 -2.07
CA VAL A 39 -5.44 5.59 -2.91
C VAL A 39 -5.72 5.92 -4.37
N VAL A 40 -6.92 5.63 -4.88
CA VAL A 40 -7.28 5.93 -6.27
C VAL A 40 -7.39 7.43 -6.52
N GLU A 41 -7.92 8.19 -5.57
CA GLU A 41 -8.05 9.65 -5.68
C GLU A 41 -6.68 10.35 -5.75
N LEU A 42 -5.70 9.87 -4.97
CA LEU A 42 -4.38 10.48 -4.85
C LEU A 42 -3.35 9.85 -5.80
N TRP A 43 -3.69 8.76 -6.50
CA TRP A 43 -2.75 8.05 -7.36
C TRP A 43 -2.15 8.98 -8.43
N GLY A 44 -0.82 8.92 -8.59
CA GLY A 44 -0.10 9.77 -9.53
C GLY A 44 0.15 11.21 -9.05
N THR A 45 -0.25 11.56 -7.83
CA THR A 45 0.11 12.84 -7.20
C THR A 45 1.19 12.62 -6.13
N ALA A 46 1.94 13.69 -5.82
CA ALA A 46 2.89 13.69 -4.71
C ALA A 46 2.21 13.59 -3.33
N GLU A 47 0.91 13.91 -3.25
CA GLU A 47 0.12 13.77 -2.02
C GLU A 47 -0.11 12.31 -1.65
N PHE A 48 0.00 11.39 -2.60
CA PHE A 48 -0.07 9.95 -2.35
C PHE A 48 1.00 9.48 -1.36
N ASP A 49 2.26 9.86 -1.58
CA ASP A 49 3.36 9.52 -0.69
C ASP A 49 3.11 10.03 0.73
N HIS A 50 2.62 11.27 0.85
CA HIS A 50 2.29 11.88 2.14
C HIS A 50 1.13 11.16 2.85
N TYR A 51 0.12 10.75 2.10
CA TYR A 51 -1.00 9.99 2.62
C TYR A 51 -0.54 8.62 3.16
N LEU A 52 0.28 7.89 2.40
CA LEU A 52 0.82 6.60 2.82
C LEU A 52 1.71 6.72 4.06
N GLU A 53 2.52 7.78 4.14
CA GLU A 53 3.33 8.09 5.32
C GLU A 53 2.44 8.34 6.55
N GLY A 54 1.35 9.11 6.40
CA GLY A 54 0.38 9.34 7.47
C GLY A 54 -0.38 8.09 7.91
N LEU A 55 -0.58 7.10 7.03
CA LEU A 55 -1.17 5.81 7.40
C LEU A 55 -0.23 5.00 8.31
N MET A 56 1.09 5.12 8.08
CA MET A 56 2.12 4.33 8.78
C MET A 56 2.63 5.03 10.05
N VAL A 57 2.72 6.36 10.05
CA VAL A 57 3.08 7.19 11.20
C VAL A 57 1.83 7.53 11.99
N SER A 58 1.24 6.53 12.64
CA SER A 58 0.08 6.76 13.53
C SER A 58 0.58 7.10 14.94
N ASP A 59 0.70 8.39 15.25
CA ASP A 59 1.13 8.92 16.57
C ASP A 59 0.05 8.78 17.68
N ARG A 60 -0.84 7.79 17.57
CA ARG A 60 -1.96 7.61 18.51
C ARG A 60 -1.85 6.27 19.24
N PRO A 61 -1.65 6.26 20.57
CA PRO A 61 -1.41 5.04 21.35
C PRO A 61 -2.60 4.07 21.40
N ASP A 62 -3.76 4.48 20.89
CA ASP A 62 -5.04 3.74 21.00
C ASP A 62 -5.50 3.08 19.69
N ARG A 63 -4.66 3.05 18.64
CA ARG A 63 -4.97 2.30 17.41
C ARG A 63 -4.07 1.07 17.26
N GLN A 64 -4.71 -0.10 17.11
CA GLN A 64 -4.07 -1.24 16.48
C GLN A 64 -3.72 -0.83 15.04
N GLY A 65 -2.43 -0.87 14.68
CA GLY A 65 -1.97 -0.61 13.32
C GLY A 65 -2.60 -1.55 12.29
N PHE A 66 -2.12 -1.49 11.05
CA PHE A 66 -2.64 -2.40 10.02
C PHE A 66 -2.26 -3.86 10.29
N PRO A 67 -3.14 -4.82 9.95
CA PRO A 67 -2.74 -6.21 9.82
C PRO A 67 -1.53 -6.34 8.89
N PRO A 68 -0.63 -7.30 9.11
CA PRO A 68 0.59 -7.45 8.31
C PRO A 68 0.29 -7.63 6.82
N ASP A 69 -0.78 -8.35 6.47
CA ASP A 69 -1.20 -8.52 5.07
C ASP A 69 -1.66 -7.20 4.42
N VAL A 70 -2.38 -6.36 5.16
CA VAL A 70 -2.83 -5.04 4.68
C VAL A 70 -1.65 -4.07 4.56
N ALA A 71 -0.73 -4.09 5.53
CA ALA A 71 0.49 -3.31 5.48
C ALA A 71 1.35 -3.69 4.25
N MET A 72 1.43 -4.98 3.91
CA MET A 72 2.14 -5.45 2.72
C MET A 72 1.48 -4.99 1.42
N GLU A 73 0.15 -4.94 1.35
CA GLU A 73 -0.57 -4.37 0.20
C GLU A 73 -0.31 -2.86 0.04
N ILE A 74 -0.34 -2.10 1.14
CA ILE A 74 0.01 -0.66 1.16
C ILE A 74 1.46 -0.45 0.69
N PHE A 75 2.38 -1.30 1.15
CA PHE A 75 3.77 -1.26 0.74
C PHE A 75 3.95 -1.50 -0.77
N ARG A 76 3.25 -2.49 -1.33
CA ARG A 76 3.30 -2.77 -2.78
C ARG A 76 2.81 -1.57 -3.60
N LEU A 77 1.75 -0.91 -3.16
CA LEU A 77 1.25 0.30 -3.84
C LEU A 77 2.30 1.41 -3.89
N SER A 78 3.03 1.63 -2.79
CA SER A 78 4.15 2.58 -2.75
C SER A 78 5.27 2.18 -3.72
N MET A 79 5.63 0.89 -3.77
CA MET A 79 6.66 0.37 -4.67
C MET A 79 6.27 0.56 -6.15
N VAL A 80 5.02 0.28 -6.52
CA VAL A 80 4.54 0.47 -7.89
C VAL A 80 4.52 1.96 -8.26
N HIS A 81 4.01 2.83 -7.39
CA HIS A 81 3.99 4.28 -7.63
C HIS A 81 5.41 4.87 -7.80
N GLY A 82 6.36 4.40 -6.99
CA GLY A 82 7.79 4.72 -7.14
C GLY A 82 8.40 4.16 -8.43
N ALA A 83 8.11 2.92 -8.79
CA ALA A 83 8.60 2.29 -10.02
C ALA A 83 8.09 2.99 -11.29
N LEU A 84 6.88 3.56 -11.24
CA LEU A 84 6.30 4.38 -12.31
C LEU A 84 6.91 5.79 -12.37
N GLY A 85 7.81 6.16 -11.45
CA GLY A 85 8.39 7.51 -11.37
C GLY A 85 7.38 8.58 -10.94
N LEU A 86 6.25 8.18 -10.35
CA LEU A 86 5.20 9.08 -9.86
C LEU A 86 5.48 9.56 -8.44
N SER A 87 6.36 8.86 -7.72
CA SER A 87 6.82 9.27 -6.39
C SER A 87 7.86 10.38 -6.49
N SER A 88 7.65 11.43 -5.69
CA SER A 88 8.62 12.53 -5.54
C SER A 88 9.81 12.10 -4.67
N LYS A 89 9.68 11.02 -3.88
CA LYS A 89 10.76 10.49 -3.05
C LYS A 89 11.59 9.50 -3.88
N ILE A 90 12.84 9.88 -4.16
CA ILE A 90 13.86 9.03 -4.77
C ILE A 90 13.87 7.66 -4.09
N SER A 91 13.63 6.62 -4.87
CA SER A 91 13.47 5.24 -4.44
C SER A 91 14.65 4.79 -3.59
N GLY A 92 14.38 4.57 -2.31
CA GLY A 92 15.32 4.04 -1.35
C GLY A 92 14.58 3.76 -0.05
N THR A 93 13.63 2.82 -0.09
CA THR A 93 13.02 2.16 1.09
C THR A 93 13.04 3.02 2.37
N GLY A 94 12.32 4.15 2.33
CA GLY A 94 12.37 5.20 3.34
C GLY A 94 11.19 5.14 4.30
N TRP A 95 10.89 3.96 4.84
CA TRP A 95 10.10 3.82 6.06
C TRP A 95 11.03 4.00 7.26
N ALA A 96 11.73 5.15 7.32
CA ALA A 96 12.80 5.48 8.25
C ALA A 96 12.28 5.69 9.69
N GLY A 97 11.66 4.65 10.24
CA GLY A 97 11.26 4.49 11.63
C GLY A 97 11.46 3.06 12.12
N ILE A 98 12.22 2.24 11.39
CA ILE A 98 12.73 0.96 11.88
C ILE A 98 14.25 0.95 11.69
N ASP A 99 14.94 1.79 12.46
CA ASP A 99 16.25 1.38 12.98
C ASP A 99 15.96 0.50 14.18
N ASP A 100 15.59 -0.76 13.92
CA ASP A 100 15.93 -1.88 14.79
C ASP A 100 15.93 -3.14 13.91
N GLY A 101 17.13 -3.64 13.68
CA GLY A 101 17.40 -4.66 12.68
C GLY A 101 16.95 -6.05 13.13
N GLU A 102 15.72 -6.44 12.81
CA GLU A 102 15.35 -7.86 12.68
C GLU A 102 14.06 -7.97 11.83
N LEU A 103 13.93 -9.05 11.04
CA LEU A 103 12.71 -9.52 10.37
C LEU A 103 12.31 -8.88 9.02
N TYR A 104 13.04 -9.19 7.93
CA TYR A 104 12.43 -9.82 6.73
C TYR A 104 13.47 -10.41 5.76
N ARG A 105 14.39 -11.24 6.26
CA ARG A 105 15.27 -12.05 5.40
C ARG A 105 15.02 -13.54 5.57
N LYS A 106 13.75 -13.96 5.58
CA LYS A 106 13.44 -15.40 5.67
C LYS A 106 12.08 -15.75 5.05
N SER A 107 12.06 -15.88 3.73
CA SER A 107 11.43 -17.03 3.03
C SER A 107 11.44 -16.83 1.53
N MET A 108 12.61 -16.95 0.90
CA MET A 108 12.74 -17.39 -0.49
C MET A 108 14.07 -18.13 -0.69
N ASN A 109 14.35 -19.14 0.15
CA ASN A 109 15.22 -20.24 -0.27
C ASN A 109 15.13 -21.47 0.68
N ARG A 110 14.64 -22.58 0.14
CA ARG A 110 15.03 -23.99 0.36
C ARG A 110 14.06 -24.79 -0.52
N GLY A 111 14.50 -25.48 -1.57
CA GLY A 111 15.65 -26.38 -1.61
C GLY A 111 15.09 -27.78 -1.50
#